data_AF-A0A7J7JH68-F1
#
_entry.id   AF-A0A7J7JH68-F1
#
_cell.length_a   1.000
_cell.length_b   1.000
_cell.length_c   1.000
_cell.angle_alpha   90.00
_cell.angle_beta   90.00
_cell.angle_gamma   90.00
#
_symmetry.space_group_name_H-M   'P 1'
#
loop_
_entity.id
_entity.type
_entity.pdbx_description
1 polymer ?
#
loop_
_entity_poly.entity_id
_entity_poly.type
_entity_poly.pdbx_seq_one_letter_code
_entity_poly.pdbx_strand_id
1 'polypeptide(L)'
;MNAYFNKLEKICPKHLRIGSRIGNDHVDILSALDDLDIPALNHILGFLDDTDLLRCLEVCTQWKSLLKNNQKIRKRLTYSRHQKENLVTSRSKSITHAERANKPFSLKQLNENTSEERSPSSSPEDVTAVGTIFDRFTKAACKLKVGEQFVKCPRCQGPAKLYREARQGLCVTRSCKYNYCTLCELVFHGAKECQTRRNVKVKNQDQPINSRKSKNNLKRL
;
A
#
# COMPACT_ATOMS: atom_id res chain seq x y z
N MET A 1 -42.64 -6.83 -32.58
CA MET A 1 -41.81 -6.56 -31.38
C MET A 1 -40.30 -6.81 -31.57
N ASN A 2 -39.85 -7.57 -32.58
CA ASN A 2 -38.41 -7.89 -32.75
C ASN A 2 -37.56 -6.80 -33.46
N ALA A 3 -38.18 -5.83 -34.15
CA ALA A 3 -37.43 -4.79 -34.88
C ALA A 3 -36.92 -3.65 -33.97
N TYR A 4 -37.58 -3.38 -32.84
CA TYR A 4 -37.17 -2.32 -31.90
C TYR A 4 -36.01 -2.77 -31.00
N PHE A 5 -35.94 -4.07 -30.66
CA PHE A 5 -34.84 -4.62 -29.85
C PHE A 5 -33.49 -4.53 -30.57
N ASN A 6 -33.46 -4.81 -31.88
CA ASN A 6 -32.25 -4.73 -32.69
C ASN A 6 -31.77 -3.28 -32.94
N LYS A 7 -32.66 -2.28 -32.79
CA LYS A 7 -32.28 -0.86 -32.94
C LYS A 7 -31.61 -0.30 -31.69
N LEU A 8 -31.90 -0.86 -30.50
CA LEU A 8 -31.27 -0.46 -29.23
C LEU A 8 -29.88 -1.05 -29.02
N GLU A 9 -29.54 -2.20 -29.63
CA GLU A 9 -28.17 -2.74 -29.62
C GLU A 9 -27.16 -1.84 -30.35
N LYS A 10 -27.63 -1.01 -31.31
CA LYS A 10 -26.80 -0.03 -32.01
C LYS A 10 -26.57 1.27 -31.23
N ILE A 11 -27.33 1.52 -30.17
CA ILE A 11 -27.33 2.81 -29.46
C ILE A 11 -26.62 2.72 -28.10
N CYS A 12 -26.61 1.54 -27.47
CA CYS A 12 -25.78 1.27 -26.31
C CYS A 12 -25.41 -0.22 -26.27
N PRO A 13 -24.12 -0.56 -26.36
CA PRO A 13 -23.64 -1.91 -26.09
C PRO A 13 -24.19 -2.46 -24.77
N LYS A 14 -24.46 -3.77 -24.70
CA LYS A 14 -25.08 -4.40 -23.52
C LYS A 14 -24.36 -4.08 -22.21
N HIS A 15 -23.03 -3.93 -22.25
CA HIS A 15 -22.19 -3.61 -21.10
C HIS A 15 -22.33 -2.17 -20.57
N LEU A 16 -22.96 -1.25 -21.32
CA LEU A 16 -23.20 0.15 -20.96
C LEU A 16 -24.56 0.39 -20.28
N ARG A 17 -25.40 -0.64 -20.17
CA ARG A 17 -26.68 -0.52 -19.47
C ARG A 17 -26.45 -0.40 -17.98
N ILE A 18 -27.09 0.60 -17.36
CA ILE A 18 -27.11 0.75 -15.89
C ILE A 18 -27.64 -0.56 -15.31
N GLY A 19 -26.81 -1.20 -14.48
CA GLY A 19 -27.13 -2.49 -13.87
C GLY A 19 -26.68 -3.73 -14.66
N SER A 20 -26.00 -3.59 -15.80
CA SER A 20 -25.51 -4.74 -16.58
C SER A 20 -24.54 -5.65 -15.82
N ARG A 21 -23.91 -5.14 -14.76
CA ARG A 21 -22.99 -5.92 -13.90
C ARG A 21 -23.53 -6.14 -12.48
N ILE A 22 -24.82 -5.84 -12.24
CA ILE A 22 -25.48 -6.15 -10.97
C ILE A 22 -25.60 -7.68 -10.84
N GLY A 23 -25.21 -8.22 -9.68
CA GLY A 23 -25.23 -9.65 -9.41
C GLY A 23 -23.93 -10.38 -9.75
N ASN A 24 -22.91 -9.69 -10.28
CA ASN A 24 -21.58 -10.27 -10.43
C ASN A 24 -20.83 -10.20 -9.10
N ASP A 25 -20.32 -11.34 -8.63
CA ASP A 25 -19.48 -11.40 -7.42
C ASP A 25 -18.17 -10.64 -7.59
N HIS A 26 -17.66 -10.59 -8.83
CA HIS A 26 -16.42 -9.94 -9.19
C HIS A 26 -16.56 -9.11 -10.47
N VAL A 27 -15.92 -7.93 -10.49
CA VAL A 27 -15.92 -7.04 -11.65
C VAL A 27 -14.49 -6.59 -11.93
N ASP A 28 -14.01 -6.88 -13.14
CA ASP A 28 -12.77 -6.32 -13.66
C ASP A 28 -13.01 -4.90 -14.16
N ILE A 29 -12.64 -3.93 -13.32
CA ILE A 29 -12.87 -2.51 -13.60
C ILE A 29 -11.96 -1.99 -14.70
N LEU A 30 -10.69 -2.43 -14.79
CA LEU A 30 -9.77 -1.89 -15.80
C LEU A 30 -10.13 -2.39 -17.19
N SER A 31 -10.45 -3.67 -17.31
CA SER A 31 -10.93 -4.25 -18.57
C SER A 31 -12.25 -3.63 -18.99
N ALA A 32 -13.18 -3.43 -18.04
CA ALA A 32 -14.45 -2.76 -18.32
C ALA A 32 -14.27 -1.31 -18.77
N LEU A 33 -13.29 -0.58 -18.23
CA LEU A 33 -13.01 0.80 -18.63
C LEU A 33 -12.30 0.87 -19.98
N ASP A 34 -11.46 -0.12 -20.30
CA ASP A 34 -10.80 -0.23 -21.61
C ASP A 34 -11.80 -0.54 -22.72
N ASP A 35 -12.75 -1.46 -22.48
CA ASP A 35 -13.83 -1.78 -23.41
C ASP A 35 -14.69 -0.57 -23.79
N LEU A 36 -14.74 0.44 -22.91
CA LEU A 36 -15.50 1.68 -23.09
C LEU A 36 -14.68 2.80 -23.74
N ASP A 37 -13.38 2.59 -23.96
CA ASP A 37 -12.42 3.58 -24.48
C ASP A 37 -12.49 4.94 -23.75
N ILE A 38 -12.68 4.92 -22.42
CA ILE A 38 -12.86 6.14 -21.64
C ILE A 38 -11.51 6.68 -21.18
N PRO A 39 -11.23 8.00 -21.34
CA PRO A 39 -9.96 8.61 -20.90
C PRO A 39 -9.73 8.49 -19.38
N ALA A 40 -10.78 8.25 -18.60
CA ALA A 40 -10.74 8.01 -17.16
C ALA A 40 -9.78 6.88 -16.79
N LEU A 41 -9.62 5.85 -17.64
CA LEU A 41 -8.64 4.77 -17.40
C LEU A 41 -7.23 5.34 -17.26
N ASN A 42 -6.83 6.24 -18.15
CA ASN A 42 -5.52 6.89 -18.10
C ASN A 42 -5.35 7.78 -16.86
N HIS A 43 -6.42 8.43 -16.42
CA HIS A 43 -6.39 9.23 -15.18
C HIS A 43 -6.21 8.33 -13.95
N ILE A 44 -6.98 7.24 -13.85
CA ILE A 44 -6.88 6.27 -12.73
C ILE A 44 -5.47 5.68 -12.68
N LEU A 45 -4.94 5.20 -13.80
CA LEU A 45 -3.57 4.68 -13.88
C LEU A 45 -2.52 5.74 -13.53
N GLY A 46 -2.80 7.01 -13.81
CA GLY A 46 -1.95 8.14 -13.42
C GLY A 46 -1.85 8.36 -11.92
N PHE A 47 -2.91 8.05 -11.16
CA PHE A 47 -2.95 8.19 -9.70
C PHE A 47 -2.26 7.04 -8.95
N LEU A 48 -2.03 5.90 -9.61
CA LEU A 48 -1.36 4.75 -9.00
C LEU A 48 0.15 5.00 -8.86
N ASP A 49 0.71 4.58 -7.73
CA ASP A 49 2.15 4.60 -7.50
C ASP A 49 2.86 3.49 -8.30
N ASP A 50 4.19 3.55 -8.38
CA ASP A 50 4.94 2.57 -9.17
C ASP A 50 4.85 1.15 -8.61
N THR A 51 4.57 0.99 -7.31
CA THR A 51 4.43 -0.32 -6.67
C THR A 51 3.10 -0.96 -7.03
N ASP A 52 2.02 -0.20 -6.96
CA ASP A 52 0.68 -0.63 -7.33
C ASP A 52 0.60 -0.90 -8.83
N LEU A 53 1.24 -0.08 -9.66
CA LEU A 53 1.38 -0.35 -11.10
C LEU A 53 2.12 -1.67 -11.38
N LEU A 54 3.15 -2.02 -10.59
CA LEU A 54 3.83 -3.31 -10.73
C LEU A 54 2.91 -4.47 -10.34
N ARG A 55 2.14 -4.34 -9.26
CA ARG A 55 1.15 -5.36 -8.85
C ARG A 55 0.05 -5.53 -9.90
N CYS A 56 -0.41 -4.46 -10.55
CA CYS A 56 -1.37 -4.52 -11.64
C CYS A 56 -0.88 -5.41 -12.80
N LEU A 57 0.43 -5.51 -13.05
CA LEU A 57 0.98 -6.40 -14.08
C LEU A 57 0.89 -7.89 -13.73
N GLU A 58 0.67 -8.23 -12.46
CA GLU A 58 0.61 -9.59 -11.93
C GLU A 58 -0.82 -10.13 -11.83
N VAL A 59 -1.84 -9.27 -12.00
CA VAL A 59 -3.25 -9.66 -11.88
C VAL A 59 -3.70 -10.55 -13.04
N CYS A 60 -3.57 -10.09 -14.29
CA CYS A 60 -3.92 -10.87 -15.47
C CYS A 60 -3.19 -10.35 -16.72
N THR A 61 -3.25 -11.13 -17.81
CA THR A 61 -2.62 -10.80 -19.09
C THR A 61 -3.24 -9.56 -19.75
N GLN A 62 -4.55 -9.36 -19.57
CA GLN A 62 -5.27 -8.20 -20.09
C GLN A 62 -4.75 -6.92 -19.46
N TRP A 63 -4.71 -6.83 -18.12
CA TRP A 63 -4.16 -5.67 -17.41
C TRP A 63 -2.72 -5.39 -17.83
N LYS A 64 -1.90 -6.45 -17.93
CA LYS A 64 -0.53 -6.33 -18.40
C LYS A 64 -0.43 -5.73 -19.81
N SER A 65 -1.36 -6.05 -20.70
CA SER A 65 -1.46 -5.44 -22.04
C SER A 65 -1.84 -3.96 -21.95
N LEU A 66 -2.87 -3.62 -21.15
CA LEU A 66 -3.34 -2.24 -20.95
C LEU A 66 -2.21 -1.32 -20.46
N LEU A 67 -1.49 -1.74 -19.42
CA LEU A 67 -0.39 -0.97 -18.86
C LEU A 67 0.79 -0.84 -19.84
N LYS A 68 1.02 -1.85 -20.70
CA LYS A 68 2.03 -1.81 -21.77
C LYS A 68 1.59 -1.00 -23.00
N ASN A 69 0.31 -0.74 -23.21
CA ASN A 69 -0.11 0.13 -24.29
C ASN A 69 0.04 1.60 -23.90
N ASN A 70 -0.03 1.90 -22.60
CA ASN A 70 0.19 3.26 -22.10
C ASN A 70 1.69 3.63 -22.05
N GLN A 71 2.12 4.53 -22.94
CA GLN A 71 3.51 4.97 -23.05
C GLN A 71 4.05 5.63 -21.77
N LYS A 72 3.24 6.42 -21.06
CA LYS A 72 3.65 7.10 -19.82
C LYS A 72 3.90 6.10 -18.70
N ILE A 73 2.97 5.16 -18.53
CA ILE A 73 3.07 4.09 -17.52
C ILE A 73 4.25 3.15 -17.82
N ARG A 74 4.49 2.82 -19.10
CA ARG A 74 5.68 2.06 -19.50
C ARG A 74 6.98 2.71 -19.08
N LYS A 75 7.15 4.01 -19.34
CA LYS A 75 8.36 4.75 -18.95
C LYS A 75 8.56 4.71 -17.43
N ARG A 76 7.49 4.89 -16.66
CA ARG A 76 7.51 4.80 -15.19
C ARG A 76 7.92 3.42 -14.70
N LEU A 77 7.32 2.36 -15.25
CA LEU A 77 7.62 0.98 -14.88
C LEU A 77 9.07 0.59 -15.19
N THR A 78 9.59 0.99 -16.34
CA THR A 78 10.99 0.75 -16.71
C THR A 78 11.95 1.46 -15.76
N TYR A 79 11.67 2.73 -15.44
CA TYR A 79 12.48 3.51 -14.50
C TYR A 79 12.48 2.89 -13.10
N SER A 80 11.30 2.49 -12.59
CA SER A 80 11.16 1.85 -11.28
C SER A 80 11.90 0.51 -11.18
N ARG A 81 11.90 -0.30 -12.25
CA ARG A 81 12.69 -1.54 -12.33
C ARG A 81 14.18 -1.27 -12.28
N HIS A 82 14.67 -0.32 -13.07
CA HIS A 82 16.08 0.03 -13.06
C HIS A 82 16.53 0.62 -11.72
N GLN A 83 15.69 1.37 -11.01
CA GLN A 83 16.02 1.79 -9.65
C GLN A 83 16.20 0.58 -8.73
N LYS A 84 15.29 -0.40 -8.74
CA LYS A 84 15.44 -1.62 -7.93
C LYS A 84 16.71 -2.41 -8.28
N GLU A 85 17.00 -2.58 -9.57
CA GLU A 85 18.22 -3.26 -10.04
C GLU A 85 19.50 -2.50 -9.68
N ASN A 86 19.50 -1.17 -9.78
CA ASN A 86 20.63 -0.33 -9.41
C ASN A 86 20.85 -0.31 -7.89
N LEU A 87 19.80 -0.37 -7.06
CA LEU A 87 19.94 -0.52 -5.61
C LEU A 87 20.52 -1.90 -5.24
N VAL A 88 20.13 -2.96 -5.95
CA VAL A 88 20.69 -4.30 -5.75
C VAL A 88 22.16 -4.34 -6.19
N THR A 89 22.47 -3.77 -7.35
CA THR A 89 23.83 -3.75 -7.92
C THR A 89 24.78 -2.82 -7.15
N SER A 90 24.30 -1.68 -6.65
CA SER A 90 25.12 -0.79 -5.79
C SER A 90 25.40 -1.42 -4.43
N ARG A 91 24.45 -2.17 -3.86
CA ARG A 91 24.70 -3.00 -2.67
C ARG A 91 25.74 -4.11 -2.94
N SER A 92 25.80 -4.65 -4.16
CA SER A 92 26.86 -5.58 -4.57
C SER A 92 28.21 -4.91 -4.84
N LYS A 93 28.24 -3.67 -5.31
CA LYS A 93 29.47 -2.89 -5.57
C LYS A 93 30.06 -2.25 -4.31
N SER A 94 29.27 -1.99 -3.27
CA SER A 94 29.77 -1.54 -1.97
C SER A 94 30.46 -2.66 -1.15
N ILE A 95 30.43 -3.91 -1.63
CA ILE A 95 31.16 -5.04 -1.02
C ILE A 95 32.58 -5.20 -1.60
N THR A 96 32.97 -4.44 -2.64
CA THR A 96 34.27 -4.63 -3.33
C THR A 96 35.35 -3.60 -2.99
N HIS A 97 35.29 -2.94 -1.83
CA HIS A 97 36.42 -2.17 -1.27
C HIS A 97 36.90 -2.73 0.08
N ALA A 98 37.07 -4.05 0.15
CA ALA A 98 38.03 -4.67 1.04
C ALA A 98 38.97 -5.53 0.17
N GLU A 99 40.14 -4.97 -0.12
CA GLU A 99 41.21 -5.69 -0.79
C GLU A 99 41.67 -6.90 0.03
N ARG A 100 41.75 -8.03 -0.69
CA ARG A 100 42.87 -8.98 -0.79
C ARG A 100 42.58 -10.43 -0.37
N ALA A 101 42.93 -11.28 -1.34
CA ALA A 101 43.26 -12.69 -1.28
C ALA A 101 42.09 -13.70 -1.14
N ASN A 102 41.67 -14.30 -2.27
CA ASN A 102 42.29 -15.56 -2.72
C ASN A 102 41.61 -16.15 -3.99
N LYS A 103 42.42 -16.97 -4.66
CA LYS A 103 42.23 -17.70 -5.92
C LYS A 103 40.99 -18.63 -5.97
N PRO A 104 40.61 -19.09 -7.18
CA PRO A 104 39.36 -19.82 -7.39
C PRO A 104 39.42 -21.29 -6.96
N PHE A 105 38.26 -21.76 -6.52
CA PHE A 105 37.70 -23.12 -6.56
C PHE A 105 38.68 -24.31 -6.71
N SER A 106 38.79 -25.12 -5.65
CA SER A 106 39.08 -26.55 -5.78
C SER A 106 38.37 -27.34 -4.68
N LEU A 107 37.65 -28.37 -5.12
CA LEU A 107 36.98 -29.37 -4.30
C LEU A 107 38.01 -30.21 -3.55
N LYS A 108 37.87 -30.37 -2.21
CA LYS A 108 38.26 -31.60 -1.50
C LYS A 108 37.74 -31.67 -0.06
N GLN A 109 36.88 -32.67 0.12
CA GLN A 109 36.62 -33.57 1.24
C GLN A 109 37.46 -33.51 2.54
N LEU A 110 36.72 -33.83 3.62
CA LEU A 110 37.02 -34.66 4.80
C LEU A 110 37.65 -34.03 6.07
N ASN A 111 36.93 -34.33 7.16
CA ASN A 111 37.38 -34.92 8.44
C ASN A 111 37.24 -34.09 9.73
N GLU A 112 36.26 -34.53 10.53
CA GLU A 112 36.31 -34.97 11.94
C GLU A 112 37.15 -34.24 13.02
N ASN A 113 36.46 -34.07 14.17
CA ASN A 113 36.93 -34.03 15.56
C ASN A 113 37.65 -32.71 15.96
N THR A 114 37.48 -32.09 17.14
CA THR A 114 36.98 -32.53 18.45
C THR A 114 36.64 -31.27 19.28
N SER A 115 35.79 -31.47 20.28
CA SER A 115 35.42 -30.63 21.44
C SER A 115 36.44 -29.60 21.98
N GLU A 116 35.93 -28.44 22.44
CA GLU A 116 36.10 -27.97 23.83
C GLU A 116 35.26 -26.71 24.14
N GLU A 117 34.79 -26.66 25.39
CA GLU A 117 33.85 -25.69 25.95
C GLU A 117 34.41 -24.27 26.09
N ARG A 118 33.62 -23.26 25.73
CA ARG A 118 33.62 -21.95 26.39
C ARG A 118 32.39 -21.11 26.02
N SER A 119 31.47 -20.97 26.96
CA SER A 119 30.72 -19.70 27.11
C SER A 119 31.59 -18.72 27.93
N PRO A 120 31.32 -17.41 28.02
CA PRO A 120 30.20 -16.62 27.51
C PRO A 120 30.64 -15.35 26.73
N SER A 121 29.84 -14.82 25.81
CA SER A 121 30.11 -13.47 25.27
C SER A 121 28.89 -12.85 24.60
N SER A 122 28.42 -11.79 25.24
CA SER A 122 27.58 -10.73 24.68
C SER A 122 28.24 -10.05 23.48
N SER A 123 27.50 -9.87 22.38
CA SER A 123 27.46 -8.69 21.48
C SER A 123 26.86 -9.09 20.10
N PRO A 124 26.76 -8.21 19.09
CA PRO A 124 25.65 -7.28 18.91
C PRO A 124 25.05 -7.42 17.48
N GLU A 125 23.75 -7.68 17.35
CA GLU A 125 23.16 -7.67 16.00
C GLU A 125 22.75 -6.26 15.57
N ASP A 126 23.68 -5.68 14.82
CA ASP A 126 23.54 -4.60 13.85
C ASP A 126 22.15 -4.56 13.20
N VAL A 127 21.40 -3.52 13.56
CA VAL A 127 20.14 -3.12 12.94
C VAL A 127 20.40 -2.57 11.53
N THR A 128 20.61 -3.47 10.58
CA THR A 128 20.64 -3.16 9.15
C THR A 128 19.31 -3.52 8.48
N ALA A 129 18.94 -2.67 7.51
CA ALA A 129 17.70 -2.64 6.73
C ALA A 129 16.46 -2.08 7.44
N VAL A 130 16.22 -0.77 7.24
CA VAL A 130 14.89 -0.15 7.36
C VAL A 130 14.01 -0.77 6.26
N GLY A 131 13.45 -1.95 6.54
CA GLY A 131 12.46 -2.58 5.68
C GLY A 131 11.27 -1.65 5.47
N THR A 132 10.64 -1.76 4.31
CA THR A 132 9.46 -0.96 3.97
C THR A 132 8.34 -1.18 5.00
N ILE A 133 7.34 -0.28 5.05
CA ILE A 133 6.14 -0.51 5.87
C ILE A 133 5.55 -1.89 5.57
N PHE A 134 5.51 -2.28 4.30
CA PHE A 134 5.04 -3.59 3.86
C PHE A 134 5.83 -4.73 4.52
N ASP A 135 7.17 -4.71 4.47
CA ASP A 135 8.00 -5.76 5.08
C ASP A 135 7.76 -5.89 6.58
N ARG A 136 7.54 -4.76 7.27
CA ARG A 136 7.22 -4.74 8.70
C ARG A 136 5.87 -5.42 8.98
N PHE A 137 4.88 -5.22 8.12
CA PHE A 137 3.58 -5.89 8.22
C PHE A 137 3.67 -7.37 7.86
N THR A 138 4.37 -7.74 6.80
CA THR A 138 4.56 -9.14 6.40
C THR A 138 5.25 -9.95 7.48
N LYS A 139 6.35 -9.42 8.05
CA LYS A 139 7.06 -10.07 9.18
C LYS A 139 6.19 -10.21 10.43
N ALA A 140 5.31 -9.25 10.70
CA ALA A 140 4.38 -9.33 11.82
C ALA A 140 3.24 -10.34 11.55
N ALA A 141 2.71 -10.36 10.32
CA ALA A 141 1.63 -11.24 9.91
C ALA A 141 2.01 -12.73 9.98
N CYS A 142 3.26 -13.09 9.72
CA CYS A 142 3.74 -14.47 9.90
C CYS A 142 3.62 -15.00 11.33
N LYS A 143 3.47 -14.13 12.33
CA LYS A 143 3.34 -14.48 13.75
C LYS A 143 1.89 -14.45 14.26
N LEU A 144 0.93 -14.27 13.36
CA LEU A 144 -0.48 -14.06 13.70
C LEU A 144 -1.17 -15.40 13.97
N LYS A 145 -1.93 -15.49 15.07
CA LYS A 145 -2.79 -16.64 15.35
C LYS A 145 -4.12 -16.50 14.62
N VAL A 146 -4.83 -17.60 14.40
CA VAL A 146 -6.17 -17.62 13.78
C VAL A 146 -7.10 -16.69 14.56
N GLY A 147 -7.72 -15.73 13.86
CA GLY A 147 -8.64 -14.74 14.44
C GLY A 147 -7.99 -13.45 14.96
N GLU A 148 -6.67 -13.39 15.08
CA GLU A 148 -5.96 -12.15 15.39
C GLU A 148 -5.79 -11.30 14.13
N GLN A 149 -5.72 -9.96 14.26
CA GLN A 149 -5.47 -9.06 13.13
C GLN A 149 -4.53 -7.92 13.54
N PHE A 150 -3.73 -7.45 12.58
CA PHE A 150 -2.90 -6.24 12.73
C PHE A 150 -3.50 -5.07 11.97
N VAL A 151 -3.50 -3.90 12.60
CA VAL A 151 -3.88 -2.61 12.02
C VAL A 151 -2.70 -1.63 12.06
N LYS A 152 -2.80 -0.50 11.34
CA LYS A 152 -1.78 0.54 11.34
C LYS A 152 -1.83 1.34 12.65
N CYS A 153 -0.68 1.49 13.30
CA CYS A 153 -0.51 2.36 14.45
C CYS A 153 -0.67 3.84 14.05
N PRO A 154 -1.49 4.64 14.74
CA PRO A 154 -1.71 6.05 14.39
C PRO A 154 -0.46 6.93 14.61
N ARG A 155 0.52 6.51 15.43
CA ARG A 155 1.75 7.28 15.67
C ARG A 155 2.86 6.97 14.67
N CYS A 156 3.18 5.69 14.49
CA CYS A 156 4.37 5.26 13.75
C CYS A 156 4.04 4.49 12.47
N GLN A 157 2.75 4.29 12.19
CA GLN A 157 2.22 3.48 11.08
C GLN A 157 2.72 2.02 11.06
N GLY A 158 3.37 1.56 12.12
CA GLY A 158 3.79 0.17 12.28
C GLY A 158 2.62 -0.76 12.63
N PRO A 159 2.86 -2.08 12.63
CA PRO A 159 1.83 -3.05 12.98
C PRO A 159 1.40 -2.89 14.44
N ALA A 160 0.08 -2.90 14.66
CA ALA A 160 -0.55 -2.86 15.97
C ALA A 160 -1.60 -3.96 16.08
N LYS A 161 -1.52 -4.77 17.14
CA LYS A 161 -2.44 -5.88 17.39
C LYS A 161 -3.81 -5.33 17.73
N LEU A 162 -4.84 -5.82 17.05
CA LEU A 162 -6.23 -5.41 17.23
C LEU A 162 -6.95 -6.36 18.18
N TYR A 163 -7.47 -5.83 19.28
CA TYR A 163 -8.39 -6.52 20.18
C TYR A 163 -9.79 -5.92 19.97
N ARG A 164 -10.62 -6.58 19.15
CA ARG A 164 -11.94 -6.09 18.75
C ARG A 164 -12.88 -5.94 19.93
N GLU A 165 -12.91 -6.94 20.82
CA GLU A 165 -13.75 -6.97 22.03
C GLU A 165 -13.43 -5.80 22.97
N ALA A 166 -12.14 -5.51 23.16
CA ALA A 166 -11.69 -4.42 24.02
C ALA A 166 -11.60 -3.05 23.31
N ARG A 167 -11.88 -2.98 21.99
CA ARG A 167 -11.69 -1.78 21.16
C ARG A 167 -10.29 -1.17 21.34
N GLN A 168 -9.29 -2.05 21.44
CA GLN A 168 -7.92 -1.71 21.81
C GLN A 168 -6.96 -2.05 20.68
N GLY A 169 -6.08 -1.10 20.35
CA GLY A 169 -4.96 -1.29 19.44
C GLY A 169 -3.64 -1.19 20.19
N LEU A 170 -2.76 -2.19 20.07
CA LEU A 170 -1.45 -2.20 20.72
C LEU A 170 -0.33 -2.32 19.70
N CYS A 171 0.49 -1.27 19.55
CA CYS A 171 1.63 -1.31 18.65
C CYS A 171 2.68 -2.33 19.11
N VAL A 172 3.05 -3.26 18.22
CA VAL A 172 4.08 -4.28 18.53
C VAL A 172 5.51 -3.83 18.19
N THR A 173 5.66 -2.64 17.63
CA THR A 173 6.98 -2.07 17.33
C THR A 173 7.69 -1.71 18.64
N ARG A 174 8.90 -2.25 18.87
CA ARG A 174 9.68 -2.09 20.11
C ARG A 174 9.83 -0.64 20.58
N SER A 175 9.99 0.31 19.65
CA SER A 175 10.17 1.74 19.92
C SER A 175 8.87 2.49 20.20
N CYS A 176 7.72 2.01 19.72
CA CYS A 176 6.47 2.75 19.81
C CYS A 176 5.60 2.29 20.97
N LYS A 177 5.31 0.98 21.07
CA LYS A 177 4.47 0.35 22.10
C LYS A 177 3.18 1.12 22.45
N TYR A 178 2.66 1.90 21.51
CA TYR A 178 1.52 2.78 21.77
C TYR A 178 0.25 1.95 21.92
N ASN A 179 -0.45 2.16 23.04
CA ASN A 179 -1.74 1.57 23.35
C ASN A 179 -2.84 2.61 23.14
N TYR A 180 -3.77 2.33 22.22
CA TYR A 180 -4.78 3.28 21.78
C TYR A 180 -6.17 2.65 21.67
N CYS A 181 -7.20 3.49 21.75
CA CYS A 181 -8.57 3.10 21.45
C CYS A 181 -8.79 3.11 19.94
N THR A 182 -9.39 2.06 19.39
CA THR A 182 -9.61 1.91 17.93
C THR A 182 -10.71 2.82 17.40
N LEU A 183 -11.52 3.44 18.27
CA LEU A 183 -12.59 4.36 17.87
C LEU A 183 -12.10 5.81 17.78
N CYS A 184 -11.39 6.30 18.79
CA CYS A 184 -10.93 7.69 18.85
C CYS A 184 -9.47 7.88 18.45
N GLU A 185 -8.70 6.80 18.32
CA GLU A 185 -7.25 6.75 18.02
C GLU A 185 -6.36 7.44 19.06
N LEU A 186 -6.95 7.83 20.20
CA LEU A 186 -6.25 8.38 21.37
C LEU A 186 -5.80 7.28 22.32
N VAL A 187 -5.12 7.68 23.40
CA VAL A 187 -4.65 6.77 24.46
C VAL A 187 -5.81 5.88 24.93
N PHE A 188 -5.55 4.59 25.07
CA PHE A 188 -6.56 3.64 25.51
C PHE A 188 -7.13 4.02 26.88
N HIS A 189 -8.45 4.10 26.97
CA HIS A 189 -9.18 4.57 28.16
C HIS A 189 -10.08 3.48 28.79
N GLY A 190 -9.91 2.21 28.40
CA GLY A 190 -10.69 1.11 28.95
C GLY A 190 -12.18 1.25 28.67
N ALA A 191 -13.00 0.99 29.70
CA ALA A 191 -14.46 1.08 29.63
C ALA A 191 -15.00 2.52 29.62
N LYS A 192 -14.14 3.55 29.76
CA LYS A 192 -14.58 4.94 29.67
C LYS A 192 -15.05 5.24 28.24
N GLU A 193 -16.02 6.13 28.09
CA GLU A 193 -16.46 6.57 26.77
C GLU A 193 -15.34 7.31 26.04
N CYS A 194 -15.34 7.23 24.70
CA CYS A 194 -14.43 8.01 23.90
C CYS A 194 -14.71 9.49 24.13
N GLN A 195 -13.67 10.24 24.45
CA GLN A 195 -13.76 11.70 24.52
C GLN A 195 -13.99 12.20 23.09
N THR A 196 -15.27 12.39 22.74
CA THR A 196 -15.71 12.87 21.43
C THR A 196 -14.82 14.03 21.02
N ARG A 197 -14.20 13.92 19.83
CA ARG A 197 -13.50 15.06 19.21
C ARG A 197 -14.44 16.23 19.33
N ARG A 198 -14.05 17.25 20.11
CA ARG A 198 -14.85 18.46 20.31
C ARG A 198 -15.44 18.82 18.96
N ASN A 199 -16.76 18.73 18.82
CA ASN A 199 -17.43 19.32 17.67
C ASN A 199 -16.85 20.72 17.58
N VAL A 200 -16.05 20.97 16.54
CA VAL A 200 -15.63 22.33 16.23
C VAL A 200 -16.95 23.05 16.14
N LYS A 201 -17.23 23.90 17.13
CA LYS A 201 -18.39 24.78 17.09
C LYS A 201 -18.16 25.53 15.78
N VAL A 202 -18.84 25.09 14.71
CA VAL A 202 -18.94 25.86 13.49
C VAL A 202 -19.58 27.13 14.01
N LYS A 203 -18.78 28.17 14.21
CA LYS A 203 -19.33 29.50 14.36
C LYS A 203 -20.09 29.65 13.05
N ASN A 204 -21.43 29.56 13.11
CA ASN A 204 -22.28 30.00 12.02
C ASN A 204 -21.83 31.42 11.74
N GLN A 205 -20.94 31.57 10.75
CA GLN A 205 -20.68 32.84 10.14
C GLN A 205 -21.85 33.03 9.20
N ASP A 206 -22.97 33.47 9.78
CA ASP A 206 -23.96 34.25 9.05
C ASP A 206 -23.30 35.58 8.70
N GLN A 207 -22.27 35.53 7.84
CA GLN A 207 -21.80 36.73 7.17
C GLN A 207 -22.86 37.07 6.14
N PRO A 208 -23.46 38.27 6.19
CA PRO A 208 -24.45 38.66 5.21
C PRO A 208 -23.84 38.56 3.82
N ILE A 209 -24.61 37.99 2.87
CA ILE A 209 -24.24 37.80 1.46
C ILE A 209 -23.69 39.10 0.82
N ASN A 210 -24.03 40.26 1.40
CA ASN A 210 -23.60 41.59 0.99
C ASN A 210 -22.33 42.11 1.70
N SER A 211 -21.55 41.25 2.37
CA SER A 211 -20.32 41.70 3.04
C SER A 211 -19.34 42.31 2.05
N ARG A 212 -18.55 43.30 2.50
CA ARG A 212 -17.52 43.97 1.67
C ARG A 212 -16.51 42.97 1.09
N LYS A 213 -16.27 41.86 1.80
CA LYS A 213 -15.45 40.72 1.33
C LYS A 213 -16.15 39.92 0.22
N SER A 214 -17.43 39.60 0.37
CA SER A 214 -18.24 38.89 -0.64
C SER A 214 -18.26 39.65 -1.98
N LYS A 215 -18.53 40.96 -1.93
CA LYS A 215 -18.52 41.85 -3.09
C LYS A 215 -17.15 41.92 -3.79
N ASN A 216 -16.06 41.95 -3.03
CA ASN A 216 -14.71 42.00 -3.60
C ASN A 216 -14.31 40.68 -4.25
N ASN A 217 -14.79 39.53 -3.76
CA ASN A 217 -14.52 38.24 -4.39
C ASN A 217 -15.30 38.06 -5.71
N LEU A 218 -16.55 38.53 -5.79
CA LEU A 218 -17.32 38.48 -7.04
C LEU A 218 -16.75 39.38 -8.13
N LYS A 219 -16.06 40.48 -7.79
CA LYS A 219 -15.36 41.32 -8.76
C LYS A 219 -14.13 40.67 -9.42
N ARG A 220 -13.69 39.51 -8.91
CA ARG A 220 -12.52 38.77 -9.40
C ARG A 220 -12.90 37.58 -10.29
N LEU A 221 -14.19 37.34 -10.51
CA LEU A 221 -14.75 36.42 -11.51
C LEU A 221 -15.14 37.22 -12.75
#